data_AF-A0A7C6B2X4-F1
#
_entry.id   AF-A0A7C6B2X4-F1
#
_cell.length_a   1.000
_cell.length_b   1.000
_cell.length_c   1.000
_cell.angle_alpha   90.00
_cell.angle_beta   90.00
_cell.angle_gamma   90.00
#
_symmetry.space_group_name_H-M   'P 1'
#
loop_
_entity.id
_entity.type
_entity.pdbx_description
1 polymer ?
#
loop_
_entity_poly.entity_id
_entity_poly.type
_entity_poly.pdbx_seq_one_letter_code
_entity_poly.pdbx_strand_id
1 'polypeptide(L)'
;TDQDVRQAAIKALGQFKDPAVAAVLGKVLQDRNPAIQYLAIRSLRENTGQDFGYDIAKWQAYLNGQHSSSRASGVIATRNSRQF
;
A
#
# COMPACT_ATOMS: atom_id res chain seq x y z
N THR A 1 -10.03 -20.60 9.23
CA THR A 1 -9.53 -20.46 7.84
C THR A 1 -9.04 -19.04 7.66
N ASP A 2 -7.73 -18.83 7.80
CA ASP A 2 -7.14 -17.49 7.78
C ASP A 2 -7.06 -16.92 6.35
N GLN A 3 -6.98 -17.82 5.36
CA GLN A 3 -6.87 -17.47 3.94
C GLN A 3 -8.11 -16.76 3.41
N ASP A 4 -9.33 -17.22 3.75
CA ASP A 4 -10.58 -16.58 3.32
C ASP A 4 -10.73 -15.18 3.91
N VAL A 5 -10.36 -15.00 5.19
CA VAL A 5 -10.37 -13.69 5.85
C VAL A 5 -9.40 -12.74 5.17
N ARG A 6 -8.19 -13.23 4.81
CA ARG A 6 -7.20 -12.45 4.06
C ARG A 6 -7.72 -12.07 2.67
N GLN A 7 -8.35 -12.97 1.95
CA GLN A 7 -8.92 -12.69 0.63
C GLN A 7 -10.05 -11.66 0.67
N ALA A 8 -10.93 -11.75 1.66
CA ALA A 8 -12.00 -10.77 1.87
C ALA A 8 -11.44 -9.39 2.21
N ALA A 9 -10.41 -9.32 3.06
CA ALA A 9 -9.73 -8.08 3.38
C ALA A 9 -9.08 -7.44 2.14
N ILE A 10 -8.39 -8.22 1.30
CA ILE A 10 -7.78 -7.71 0.05
C ILE A 10 -8.84 -7.18 -0.91
N LYS A 11 -9.96 -7.91 -1.08
CA LYS A 11 -11.08 -7.44 -1.91
C LYS A 11 -11.67 -6.13 -1.40
N ALA A 12 -11.91 -6.03 -0.09
CA ALA A 12 -12.43 -4.81 0.53
C ALA A 12 -11.45 -3.64 0.34
N LEU A 13 -10.15 -3.88 0.55
CA LEU A 13 -9.09 -2.91 0.36
C LEU A 13 -9.06 -2.37 -1.07
N GLY A 14 -9.25 -3.22 -2.09
CA GLY A 14 -9.31 -2.78 -3.49
C GLY A 14 -10.44 -1.78 -3.81
N GLN A 15 -11.45 -1.67 -2.96
CA GLN A 15 -12.55 -0.70 -3.12
C GLN A 15 -12.19 0.69 -2.56
N PHE A 16 -11.13 0.80 -1.76
CA PHE A 16 -10.71 2.07 -1.16
C PHE A 16 -9.56 2.68 -1.97
N LYS A 17 -9.79 3.88 -2.50
CA LYS A 17 -8.76 4.69 -3.17
C LYS A 17 -7.91 5.43 -2.13
N ASP A 18 -7.19 4.67 -1.33
CA ASP A 18 -6.34 5.21 -0.26
C ASP A 18 -4.86 4.84 -0.47
N PRO A 19 -3.91 5.78 -0.29
CA PRO A 19 -2.49 5.48 -0.43
C PRO A 19 -1.97 4.46 0.61
N ALA A 20 -2.60 4.34 1.79
CA ALA A 20 -2.28 3.28 2.76
C ALA A 20 -2.72 1.90 2.27
N VAL A 21 -3.78 1.81 1.45
CA VAL A 21 -4.16 0.54 0.79
C VAL A 21 -3.07 0.10 -0.17
N ALA A 22 -2.49 1.03 -0.95
CA ALA A 22 -1.42 0.72 -1.88
C ALA A 22 -0.21 0.09 -1.15
N ALA A 23 0.13 0.61 0.03
CA ALA A 23 1.17 0.05 0.91
C ALA A 23 0.89 -1.40 1.35
N VAL A 24 -0.35 -1.66 1.78
CA VAL A 24 -0.77 -2.99 2.21
C VAL A 24 -0.73 -3.97 1.04
N LEU A 25 -1.24 -3.57 -0.13
CA LEU A 25 -1.20 -4.38 -1.36
C LEU A 25 0.24 -4.69 -1.80
N GLY A 26 1.18 -3.77 -1.56
CA GLY A 26 2.62 -4.00 -1.74
C GLY A 26 3.19 -5.17 -0.94
N LYS A 27 2.71 -5.35 0.30
CA LYS A 27 3.08 -6.52 1.13
C LYS A 27 2.39 -7.79 0.65
N VAL A 28 1.13 -7.68 0.22
CA VAL A 28 0.34 -8.81 -0.28
C VAL A 28 0.91 -9.38 -1.59
N LEU A 29 1.54 -8.54 -2.41
CA LEU A 29 2.30 -8.97 -3.61
C LEU A 29 3.45 -9.95 -3.30
N GLN A 30 3.97 -9.98 -2.07
CA GLN A 30 5.02 -10.91 -1.67
C GLN A 30 4.48 -12.29 -1.25
N ASP A 31 3.15 -12.45 -1.20
CA ASP A 31 2.52 -13.71 -0.89
C ASP A 31 2.80 -14.75 -1.99
N ARG A 32 2.91 -16.04 -1.63
CA ARG A 32 3.18 -17.13 -2.58
C ARG A 32 1.95 -17.54 -3.38
N ASN A 33 0.76 -17.09 -2.97
CA ASN A 33 -0.47 -17.48 -3.63
C ASN A 33 -0.72 -16.62 -4.90
N PRO A 34 -0.74 -17.22 -6.10
CA PRO A 34 -0.91 -16.48 -7.35
C PRO A 34 -2.29 -15.78 -7.45
N ALA A 35 -3.33 -16.33 -6.81
CA ALA A 35 -4.64 -15.68 -6.77
C ALA A 35 -4.61 -14.38 -5.94
N ILE A 36 -3.84 -14.38 -4.85
CA ILE A 36 -3.64 -13.22 -3.99
C ILE A 36 -2.80 -12.15 -4.70
N GLN A 37 -1.73 -12.55 -5.40
CA GLN A 37 -0.93 -11.63 -6.21
C GLN A 37 -1.77 -10.96 -7.31
N TYR A 38 -2.59 -11.72 -8.02
CA TYR A 38 -3.47 -11.18 -9.06
C TYR A 38 -4.43 -10.13 -8.51
N LEU A 39 -5.08 -10.42 -7.37
CA LEU A 39 -5.97 -9.47 -6.72
C LEU A 39 -5.22 -8.20 -6.31
N ALA A 40 -4.01 -8.33 -5.76
CA ALA A 40 -3.21 -7.19 -5.35
C ALA A 40 -2.82 -6.30 -6.55
N ILE A 41 -2.39 -6.89 -7.66
CA ILE A 41 -2.05 -6.16 -8.90
C ILE A 41 -3.27 -5.43 -9.46
N ARG A 42 -4.41 -6.11 -9.51
CA ARG A 42 -5.64 -5.53 -10.02
C ARG A 42 -6.08 -4.34 -9.15
N SER A 43 -6.11 -4.51 -7.83
CA SER A 43 -6.46 -3.45 -6.90
C SER A 43 -5.47 -2.29 -6.96
N LEU A 44 -4.18 -2.56 -7.16
CA LEU A 44 -3.17 -1.52 -7.36
C LEU A 44 -3.36 -0.76 -8.67
N ARG A 45 -3.80 -1.42 -9.74
CA ARG A 45 -4.12 -0.76 -11.00
C ARG A 45 -5.35 0.13 -10.86
N GLU A 46 -6.38 -0.35 -10.19
CA GLU A 46 -7.63 0.40 -9.96
C GLU A 46 -7.43 1.59 -9.00
N ASN A 47 -6.55 1.47 -8.00
CA ASN A 47 -6.31 2.52 -7.02
C ASN A 47 -5.34 3.62 -7.51
N THR A 48 -4.29 3.27 -8.25
CA THR A 48 -3.24 4.21 -8.70
C THR A 48 -3.40 4.64 -10.14
N GLY A 49 -4.24 3.94 -10.92
CA GLY A 49 -4.40 4.17 -12.35
C GLY A 49 -3.18 3.76 -13.18
N GLN A 50 -2.17 3.13 -12.57
CA GLN A 50 -0.95 2.71 -13.26
C GLN A 50 -1.02 1.24 -13.66
N ASP A 51 -0.41 0.91 -14.80
CA ASP A 51 -0.30 -0.45 -15.31
C ASP A 51 1.19 -0.82 -15.40
N PHE A 52 1.64 -1.64 -14.46
CA PHE A 52 2.96 -2.29 -14.51
C PHE A 52 2.85 -3.79 -14.82
N GLY A 53 1.69 -4.28 -15.28
CA GLY A 53 1.45 -5.71 -15.46
C GLY A 53 1.67 -6.54 -14.20
N TYR A 54 2.24 -7.74 -14.37
CA TYR A 54 2.64 -8.65 -13.29
C TYR A 54 4.07 -8.41 -12.77
N ASP A 55 4.69 -7.28 -13.12
CA ASP A 55 6.02 -6.93 -12.62
C ASP A 55 5.97 -6.48 -11.15
N ILE A 56 6.04 -7.44 -10.23
CA ILE A 56 6.04 -7.18 -8.78
C ILE A 56 7.14 -6.19 -8.39
N ALA A 57 8.32 -6.29 -9.01
CA ALA A 57 9.44 -5.39 -8.75
C ALA A 57 9.13 -3.92 -9.11
N LYS A 58 8.45 -3.67 -10.24
CA LYS A 58 8.03 -2.31 -10.63
C LYS A 58 6.97 -1.77 -9.68
N TRP A 59 6.01 -2.60 -9.31
CA TRP A 59 5.00 -2.25 -8.30
C TRP A 59 5.65 -1.88 -6.97
N GLN A 60 6.62 -2.65 -6.49
CA GLN A 60 7.35 -2.34 -5.25
C GLN A 60 8.16 -1.05 -5.35
N ALA A 61 8.85 -0.82 -6.47
CA ALA A 61 9.60 0.42 -6.69
C ALA A 61 8.67 1.65 -6.67
N TYR A 62 7.52 1.57 -7.33
CA TYR A 62 6.52 2.63 -7.32
C TYR A 62 5.97 2.90 -5.91
N LEU A 63 5.61 1.86 -5.18
CA LEU A 63 5.12 1.98 -3.82
C LEU A 63 6.18 2.57 -2.88
N ASN A 64 7.44 2.14 -2.99
CA ASN A 64 8.54 2.72 -2.21
C ASN A 64 8.73 4.22 -2.51
N GLY A 65 8.52 4.65 -3.75
CA GLY A 65 8.50 6.06 -4.13
C GLY A 65 7.36 6.85 -3.49
N GLN A 66 6.17 6.25 -3.34
CA GLN A 66 4.99 6.89 -2.73
C GLN A 66 5.03 6.99 -1.19
N HIS A 67 5.64 6.02 -0.50
CA HIS A 67 5.72 6.02 0.97
C HIS A 67 6.51 7.19 1.56
N SER A 68 7.34 7.84 0.75
CA SER A 68 8.13 9.00 1.16
C SER A 68 7.30 10.28 1.22
N SER A 69 6.09 10.30 0.65
CA SER A 69 5.28 11.51 0.49
C SER A 69 4.18 11.68 1.55
N SER A 70 3.81 10.62 2.29
CA SER A 70 2.69 10.62 3.23
C SER A 70 3.07 10.50 4.71
N ARG A 71 4.36 10.51 5.05
CA ARG A 71 4.84 10.46 6.44
C ARG A 71 5.08 11.83 7.09
N ALA A 72 4.66 12.92 6.44
CA ALA A 72 4.83 14.29 6.94
C ALA A 72 3.49 14.99 7.13
N SER A 73 2.68 14.53 8.08
CA SER A 73 1.60 15.32 8.67
C SER A 73 1.32 14.79 10.07
N GLY A 74 2.02 15.33 11.06
CA GLY A 74 1.71 14.99 12.46
C GLY A 74 2.83 15.05 13.48
N VAL A 75 3.90 15.85 13.33
CA VAL A 75 4.57 16.43 14.52
C VAL A 75 4.97 17.86 14.20
N ILE A 76 4.06 18.75 14.59
CA ILE A 76 4.22 20.19 14.76
C ILE A 76 5.53 20.54 15.47
N ALA A 77 6.30 21.42 14.84
CA ALA A 77 7.23 22.28 15.54
C ALA A 77 6.42 23.30 16.37
N THR A 78 6.65 23.33 17.68
CA THR A 78 6.49 24.54 18.49
C THR A 78 7.58 24.48 19.55
N ARG A 79 8.78 24.95 19.20
CA ARG A 79 9.33 26.27 19.54
C ARG A 79 9.40 26.54 21.05
N ASN A 80 10.65 26.57 21.53
CA ASN A 80 11.18 27.43 22.58
C ASN A 80 10.71 27.18 24.02
N SER A 81 11.62 26.74 24.89
CA SER A 81 12.12 27.59 25.97
C SER A 81 13.32 26.95 26.68
N ARG A 82 14.47 27.63 26.58
CA ARG A 82 15.44 27.67 27.68
C ARG A 82 14.67 27.96 28.96
N GLN A 83 14.81 27.12 29.96
CA GLN A 83 14.75 27.57 31.35
C GLN A 83 15.91 26.92 32.11
N PHE A 84 16.43 27.75 33.00
CA PHE A 84 17.71 27.78 33.70
C PHE A 84 18.07 26.51 34.49
#